data_AF-A0A415DH64-F1
#
_entry.id   AF-A0A415DH64-F1
#
_cell.length_a   1.000
_cell.length_b   1.000
_cell.length_c   1.000
_cell.angle_alpha   90.00
_cell.angle_beta   90.00
_cell.angle_gamma   90.00
#
_symmetry.space_group_name_H-M   'P 1'
#
loop_
_entity.id
_entity.type
_entity.pdbx_description
1 polymer ?
#
loop_
_entity_poly.entity_id
_entity_poly.type
_entity_poly.pdbx_seq_one_letter_code
_entity_poly.pdbx_strand_id
1 'polypeptide(L)'
;MKRISILLMVLVTLSIQSCQNDLSLPSPASRSYDQDAEVLNKFVDINKTTHEYYINPNKRTTALSYITNADAEELAAVNSLNLDMFKQSVNRVSKLSGQLASSHGVDYVVMITSNEIYVSRTKSDSPIVLERSYETEATRSYYPRTVPLKVTNDKDKYTVYGNGDIETSIELAPQTYKNAGWAFFVSCEMRENGNKETVNVLFCGVGYRMIAPRFVWHADQPDTEWNFEVASSCDSSDPNIAKFNISYQ
;
A
#
# COMPACT_ATOMS: atom_id res chain seq x y z
N MET A 1 23.42 -69.15 -32.50
CA MET A 1 23.61 -67.95 -31.65
C MET A 1 23.49 -66.69 -32.50
N LYS A 2 22.26 -66.29 -32.85
CA LYS A 2 21.96 -65.25 -33.87
C LYS A 2 20.84 -64.28 -33.42
N ARG A 3 20.56 -64.17 -32.12
CA ARG A 3 19.41 -63.39 -31.61
C ARG A 3 19.70 -62.40 -30.48
N ILE A 4 20.95 -62.25 -30.05
CA ILE A 4 21.29 -61.35 -28.93
C ILE A 4 21.92 -60.03 -29.41
N SER A 5 22.47 -59.98 -30.62
CA SER A 5 23.13 -58.76 -31.14
C SER A 5 22.18 -57.73 -31.78
N ILE A 6 20.88 -58.02 -31.89
CA ILE A 6 19.89 -57.07 -32.45
C ILE A 6 19.21 -56.23 -31.35
N LEU A 7 19.25 -56.68 -30.09
CA LEU A 7 18.61 -55.96 -28.99
C LEU A 7 19.43 -54.75 -28.48
N LEU A 8 20.74 -54.71 -28.75
CA LEU A 8 21.60 -53.62 -28.29
C LEU A 8 21.66 -52.43 -29.28
N MET A 9 21.23 -52.60 -30.52
CA MET A 9 21.26 -51.53 -31.53
C MET A 9 19.94 -50.72 -31.60
N VAL A 10 18.87 -51.18 -30.94
CA VAL A 10 17.58 -50.47 -30.85
C VAL A 10 17.51 -49.57 -29.61
N LEU A 11 18.39 -49.77 -28.62
CA LEU A 11 18.41 -48.95 -27.39
C LEU A 11 19.23 -47.65 -27.52
N VAL A 12 19.92 -47.45 -28.65
CA VAL A 12 20.76 -46.25 -28.91
C VAL A 12 20.07 -45.28 -29.90
N THR A 13 18.98 -45.68 -30.55
CA THR A 13 18.24 -44.85 -31.53
C THR A 13 17.01 -44.13 -30.96
N LEU A 14 16.67 -44.36 -29.69
CA LEU A 14 15.61 -43.62 -28.97
C LEU A 14 16.11 -42.34 -28.30
N SER A 15 17.39 -41.98 -28.47
CA SER A 15 18.01 -40.80 -27.86
C SER A 15 17.93 -39.52 -28.69
N ILE A 16 17.25 -39.53 -29.85
CA ILE A 16 17.15 -38.36 -30.74
C ILE A 16 15.73 -38.19 -31.28
N GLN A 17 14.76 -38.10 -30.37
CA GLN A 17 13.60 -37.25 -30.58
C GLN A 17 13.66 -36.14 -29.54
N SER A 18 14.63 -35.26 -29.75
CA SER A 18 14.49 -33.85 -29.45
C SER A 18 13.18 -33.40 -30.11
N CYS A 19 12.08 -33.43 -29.35
CA CYS A 19 11.00 -32.48 -29.59
C CYS A 19 11.65 -31.10 -29.44
N GLN A 20 12.10 -30.56 -30.57
CA GLN A 20 12.10 -29.12 -30.78
C GLN A 20 10.62 -28.71 -30.76
N ASN A 21 10.04 -28.70 -29.56
CA ASN A 21 9.15 -27.61 -29.28
C ASN A 21 10.08 -26.40 -29.25
N ASP A 22 10.04 -25.61 -30.31
CA ASP A 22 10.19 -24.16 -30.19
C ASP A 22 9.10 -23.69 -29.21
N LEU A 23 9.26 -24.04 -27.93
CA LEU A 23 8.98 -23.06 -26.90
C LEU A 23 10.06 -22.02 -27.14
N SER A 24 9.70 -20.98 -27.90
CA SER A 24 10.05 -19.65 -27.48
C SER A 24 9.50 -19.47 -26.06
N LEU A 25 10.16 -20.10 -25.07
CA LEU A 25 10.17 -19.56 -23.74
C LEU A 25 10.62 -18.12 -23.97
N PRO A 26 9.78 -17.11 -23.67
CA PRO A 26 10.33 -15.78 -23.56
C PRO A 26 11.50 -15.96 -22.62
N SER A 27 12.72 -15.63 -23.11
CA SER A 27 13.91 -15.55 -22.24
C SER A 27 13.42 -14.97 -20.93
N PRO A 28 13.62 -15.63 -19.77
CA PRO A 28 13.05 -15.11 -18.54
C PRO A 28 13.53 -13.67 -18.47
N ALA A 29 12.59 -12.73 -18.57
CA ALA A 29 12.94 -11.33 -18.57
C ALA A 29 13.75 -11.17 -17.29
N SER A 30 14.99 -10.70 -17.41
CA SER A 30 15.95 -10.56 -16.31
C SER A 30 15.51 -9.48 -15.31
N ARG A 31 14.21 -9.23 -15.21
CA ARG A 31 13.56 -8.16 -14.48
C ARG A 31 13.37 -8.61 -13.05
N SER A 32 13.86 -7.78 -12.12
CA SER A 32 13.65 -8.01 -10.70
C SER A 32 12.18 -7.77 -10.33
N TYR A 33 11.77 -8.30 -9.18
CA TYR A 33 10.46 -8.00 -8.61
C TYR A 33 10.22 -6.49 -8.49
N ASP A 34 11.21 -5.73 -8.04
CA ASP A 34 11.08 -4.28 -7.83
C ASP A 34 10.79 -3.53 -9.15
N GLN A 35 11.46 -3.92 -10.24
CA GLN A 35 11.23 -3.32 -11.56
C GLN A 35 9.81 -3.59 -12.05
N ASP A 36 9.32 -4.82 -11.87
CA ASP A 36 7.96 -5.18 -12.26
C ASP A 36 6.92 -4.56 -11.34
N ALA A 37 7.20 -4.45 -10.04
CA ALA A 37 6.33 -3.80 -9.08
C ALA A 37 6.18 -2.30 -9.39
N GLU A 38 7.25 -1.61 -9.83
CA GLU A 38 7.16 -0.22 -10.30
C GLU A 38 6.22 -0.05 -11.49
N VAL A 39 6.25 -0.98 -12.46
CA VAL A 39 5.29 -0.97 -13.57
C VAL A 39 3.87 -1.22 -13.06
N LEU A 40 3.67 -2.29 -12.29
CA LEU A 40 2.35 -2.69 -11.79
C LEU A 40 1.70 -1.62 -10.90
N ASN A 41 2.46 -0.92 -10.08
CA ASN A 41 1.98 0.15 -9.21
C ASN A 41 1.28 1.29 -9.98
N LYS A 42 1.68 1.56 -11.23
CA LYS A 42 1.03 2.55 -12.09
C LYS A 42 -0.42 2.18 -12.40
N PHE A 43 -0.71 0.89 -12.47
CA PHE A 43 -2.00 0.34 -12.87
C PHE A 43 -2.91 -0.01 -11.69
N VAL A 44 -2.45 0.13 -10.46
CA VAL A 44 -3.30 -0.11 -9.28
C VAL A 44 -4.31 1.01 -9.12
N ASP A 45 -5.56 0.63 -8.88
CA ASP A 45 -6.69 1.52 -8.71
C ASP A 45 -7.52 1.16 -7.49
N ILE A 46 -8.36 2.10 -7.03
CA ILE A 46 -9.20 1.93 -5.85
C ILE A 46 -10.66 1.80 -6.28
N ASN A 47 -11.31 0.71 -5.88
CA ASN A 47 -12.76 0.63 -5.91
C ASN A 47 -13.33 1.36 -4.70
N LYS A 48 -13.84 2.57 -4.90
CA LYS A 48 -14.36 3.44 -3.82
C LYS A 48 -15.66 2.92 -3.18
N THR A 49 -16.33 1.95 -3.82
CA THR A 49 -17.55 1.33 -3.29
C THR A 49 -17.24 0.17 -2.37
N THR A 50 -16.24 -0.66 -2.71
CA THR A 50 -15.87 -1.84 -1.91
C THR A 50 -14.66 -1.61 -1.01
N HIS A 51 -13.97 -0.47 -1.14
CA HIS A 51 -12.72 -0.13 -0.45
C HIS A 51 -11.62 -1.16 -0.71
N GLU A 52 -11.55 -1.61 -1.95
CA GLU A 52 -10.61 -2.64 -2.41
C GLU A 52 -9.66 -2.09 -3.48
N TYR A 53 -8.45 -2.63 -3.52
CA TYR A 53 -7.48 -2.39 -4.58
C TYR A 53 -7.61 -3.41 -5.70
N TYR A 54 -7.41 -2.98 -6.94
CA TYR A 54 -7.33 -3.87 -8.09
C TYR A 54 -6.33 -3.35 -9.12
N ILE A 55 -5.82 -4.24 -9.97
CA ILE A 55 -5.00 -3.87 -11.13
C ILE A 55 -5.96 -3.53 -12.26
N ASN A 56 -5.88 -2.30 -12.76
CA ASN A 56 -6.66 -1.77 -13.87
C ASN A 56 -5.74 -1.64 -15.11
N PRO A 57 -5.69 -2.63 -16.02
CA PRO A 57 -4.83 -2.57 -17.21
C PRO A 57 -5.17 -1.41 -18.16
N ASN A 58 -6.38 -0.85 -18.04
CA ASN A 58 -6.84 0.28 -18.85
C ASN A 58 -6.52 1.64 -18.21
N LYS A 59 -5.91 1.66 -17.02
CA LYS A 59 -5.57 2.89 -16.32
C LYS A 59 -4.55 3.69 -17.13
N ARG A 60 -4.87 4.95 -17.36
CA ARG A 60 -4.02 5.93 -18.05
C ARG A 60 -3.57 6.96 -17.03
N THR A 61 -2.28 6.94 -16.71
CA THR A 61 -1.72 7.69 -15.56
C THR A 61 -1.16 9.06 -15.95
N THR A 62 -0.89 9.28 -17.24
CA THR A 62 -0.33 10.53 -17.77
C THR A 62 -1.02 10.92 -19.07
N ALA A 63 -0.95 12.20 -19.45
CA ALA A 63 -1.43 12.64 -20.77
C ALA A 63 -0.73 11.88 -21.92
N LEU A 64 0.55 11.54 -21.75
CA LEU A 64 1.31 10.76 -22.73
C LEU A 64 0.77 9.34 -22.90
N SER A 65 0.27 8.70 -21.82
CA SER A 65 -0.30 7.35 -21.88
C SER A 65 -1.55 7.23 -22.75
N TYR A 66 -2.19 8.34 -23.14
CA TYR A 66 -3.29 8.36 -24.11
C TYR A 66 -2.82 8.44 -25.57
N ILE A 67 -1.56 8.82 -25.77
CA ILE A 67 -0.95 9.02 -27.08
C ILE A 67 -0.05 7.83 -27.42
N THR A 68 0.58 7.21 -26.42
CA THR A 68 1.49 6.09 -26.58
C THR A 68 0.99 4.85 -25.82
N ASN A 69 1.34 3.67 -26.33
CA ASN A 69 1.07 2.39 -25.67
C ASN A 69 2.23 1.88 -24.81
N ALA A 70 3.25 2.71 -24.58
CA ALA A 70 4.48 2.30 -23.89
C ALA A 70 4.23 1.68 -22.51
N ASP A 71 3.38 2.29 -21.68
CA ASP A 71 3.07 1.73 -20.36
C ASP A 71 2.30 0.38 -20.46
N ALA A 72 1.45 0.22 -21.48
CA ALA A 72 0.70 -1.03 -21.69
C ALA A 72 1.61 -2.16 -22.22
N GLU A 73 2.57 -1.83 -23.07
CA GLU A 73 3.61 -2.76 -23.53
C GLU A 73 4.52 -3.19 -22.36
N GLU A 74 4.92 -2.26 -21.50
CA GLU A 74 5.66 -2.55 -20.26
C GLU A 74 4.86 -3.46 -19.32
N LEU A 75 3.55 -3.23 -19.17
CA LEU A 75 2.68 -4.09 -18.39
C LEU A 75 2.59 -5.51 -18.96
N ALA A 76 2.52 -5.64 -20.29
CA ALA A 76 2.49 -6.94 -20.96
C ALA A 76 3.82 -7.72 -20.84
N ALA A 77 4.93 -7.02 -20.62
CA ALA A 77 6.27 -7.60 -20.44
C ALA A 77 6.60 -8.03 -19.00
N VAL A 78 5.71 -7.76 -18.03
CA VAL A 78 5.89 -8.14 -16.63
C VAL A 78 6.03 -9.66 -16.48
N ASN A 79 6.98 -10.09 -15.66
CA ASN A 79 7.17 -11.50 -15.35
C ASN A 79 5.95 -12.07 -14.61
N SER A 80 5.46 -13.24 -15.03
CA SER A 80 4.26 -13.86 -14.45
C SER A 80 4.39 -14.19 -12.97
N LEU A 81 5.57 -14.62 -12.50
CA LEU A 81 5.82 -14.89 -11.09
C LEU A 81 5.76 -13.61 -10.25
N ASN A 82 6.38 -12.53 -10.75
CA ASN A 82 6.33 -11.22 -10.09
C ASN A 82 4.89 -10.68 -10.04
N LEU A 83 4.13 -10.84 -11.12
CA LEU A 83 2.71 -10.49 -11.18
C LEU A 83 1.88 -11.24 -10.12
N ASP A 84 2.09 -12.54 -9.97
CA ASP A 84 1.35 -13.34 -9.01
C ASP A 84 1.68 -12.96 -7.56
N MET A 85 2.97 -12.74 -7.25
CA MET A 85 3.41 -12.23 -5.94
C MET A 85 2.81 -10.85 -5.65
N PHE A 86 2.80 -9.95 -6.63
CA PHE A 86 2.21 -8.62 -6.52
C PHE A 86 0.70 -8.71 -6.26
N LYS A 87 -0.03 -9.51 -7.03
CA LYS A 87 -1.48 -9.74 -6.83
C LYS A 87 -1.80 -10.27 -5.44
N GLN A 88 -1.01 -11.23 -4.92
CA GLN A 88 -1.19 -11.72 -3.56
C GLN A 88 -1.04 -10.61 -2.52
N SER A 89 -0.03 -9.74 -2.69
CA SER A 89 0.17 -8.59 -1.80
C SER A 89 -0.98 -7.58 -1.87
N VAL A 90 -1.46 -7.24 -3.07
CA VAL A 90 -2.59 -6.33 -3.28
C VAL A 90 -3.85 -6.92 -2.66
N ASN A 91 -4.15 -8.19 -2.92
CA ASN A 91 -5.32 -8.89 -2.39
C ASN A 91 -5.34 -8.94 -0.86
N ARG A 92 -4.18 -9.07 -0.21
CA ARG A 92 -4.07 -9.05 1.26
C ARG A 92 -4.53 -7.72 1.83
N VAL A 93 -4.00 -6.61 1.32
CA VAL A 93 -4.37 -5.26 1.80
C VAL A 93 -5.80 -4.92 1.42
N SER A 94 -6.21 -5.28 0.21
CA SER A 94 -7.56 -5.09 -0.32
C SER A 94 -8.64 -5.75 0.54
N LYS A 95 -8.44 -7.02 0.94
CA LYS A 95 -9.35 -7.73 1.85
C LYS A 95 -9.44 -7.05 3.21
N LEU A 96 -8.32 -6.61 3.77
CA LEU A 96 -8.28 -5.92 5.06
C LEU A 96 -9.08 -4.61 5.01
N SER A 97 -8.84 -3.76 4.01
CA SER A 97 -9.53 -2.47 3.89
C SER A 97 -11.03 -2.65 3.61
N GLY A 98 -11.41 -3.56 2.71
CA GLY A 98 -12.82 -3.85 2.41
C GLY A 98 -13.60 -4.42 3.60
N GLN A 99 -12.99 -5.33 4.37
CA GLN A 99 -13.60 -5.89 5.58
C GLN A 99 -13.82 -4.83 6.66
N LEU A 100 -12.82 -3.98 6.92
CA LEU A 100 -12.93 -2.95 7.96
C LEU A 100 -13.89 -1.83 7.57
N ALA A 101 -13.92 -1.46 6.28
CA ALA A 101 -14.89 -0.50 5.79
C ALA A 101 -16.33 -1.02 5.92
N SER A 102 -16.60 -2.24 5.42
CA SER A 102 -17.95 -2.83 5.45
C SER A 102 -18.46 -3.13 6.87
N SER A 103 -17.57 -3.57 7.76
CA SER A 103 -17.93 -3.83 9.16
C SER A 103 -17.98 -2.57 10.04
N HIS A 104 -17.63 -1.40 9.50
CA HIS A 104 -17.46 -0.17 10.27
C HIS A 104 -16.47 -0.35 11.44
N GLY A 105 -15.47 -1.23 11.26
CA GLY A 105 -14.46 -1.55 12.29
C GLY A 105 -13.49 -0.40 12.56
N VAL A 106 -13.41 0.56 11.65
CA VAL A 106 -12.67 1.81 11.77
C VAL A 106 -13.59 2.99 11.47
N ASP A 107 -13.17 4.18 11.87
CA ASP A 107 -13.87 5.45 11.60
C ASP A 107 -13.56 5.98 10.19
N TYR A 108 -12.30 5.77 9.76
CA TYR A 108 -11.82 6.13 8.44
C TYR A 108 -10.95 5.03 7.83
N VAL A 109 -11.04 4.91 6.51
CA VAL A 109 -10.07 4.19 5.70
C VAL A 109 -9.39 5.19 4.77
N VAL A 110 -8.07 5.30 4.88
CA VAL A 110 -7.22 6.06 3.97
C VAL A 110 -6.51 5.09 3.05
N MET A 111 -6.84 5.18 1.76
CA MET A 111 -6.33 4.31 0.71
C MET A 111 -5.38 5.06 -0.21
N ILE A 112 -4.19 4.53 -0.42
CA ILE A 112 -3.11 5.22 -1.14
C ILE A 112 -2.59 4.33 -2.28
N THR A 113 -2.56 4.88 -3.49
CA THR A 113 -1.85 4.32 -4.65
C THR A 113 -0.75 5.28 -5.08
N SER A 114 0.01 4.94 -6.12
CA SER A 114 1.04 5.87 -6.63
C SER A 114 0.46 7.18 -7.19
N ASN A 115 -0.84 7.21 -7.52
CA ASN A 115 -1.47 8.34 -8.24
C ASN A 115 -2.66 8.96 -7.49
N GLU A 116 -3.16 8.31 -6.43
CA GLU A 116 -4.40 8.72 -5.76
C GLU A 116 -4.32 8.45 -4.26
N ILE A 117 -4.91 9.37 -3.50
CA ILE A 117 -5.24 9.17 -2.08
C ILE A 117 -6.75 9.33 -1.96
N TYR A 118 -7.40 8.32 -1.41
CA TYR A 118 -8.82 8.32 -1.12
C TYR A 118 -9.02 8.23 0.39
N VAL A 119 -9.64 9.26 0.97
CA VAL A 119 -10.03 9.29 2.39
C VAL A 119 -11.52 8.99 2.45
N SER A 120 -11.90 7.94 3.16
CA SER A 120 -13.29 7.51 3.28
C SER A 120 -13.70 7.44 4.74
N ARG A 121 -14.73 8.19 5.11
CA ARG A 121 -15.38 8.10 6.42
C ARG A 121 -16.32 6.90 6.42
N THR A 122 -16.04 5.92 7.27
CA THR A 122 -16.82 4.69 7.38
C THR A 122 -17.84 4.78 8.51
N LYS A 123 -17.57 5.57 9.58
CA LYS A 123 -18.55 5.87 10.63
C LYS A 123 -19.09 7.28 10.52
N SER A 124 -20.39 7.44 10.34
CA SER A 124 -21.02 8.75 10.19
C SER A 124 -20.95 9.60 11.46
N ASP A 125 -20.82 8.98 12.63
CA ASP A 125 -20.80 9.59 13.96
C ASP A 125 -19.39 9.81 14.53
N SER A 126 -18.33 9.62 13.72
CA SER A 126 -16.96 9.90 14.16
C SER A 126 -16.82 11.34 14.69
N PRO A 127 -16.18 11.57 15.85
CA PRO A 127 -16.07 12.90 16.48
C PRO A 127 -15.05 13.83 15.81
N ILE A 128 -14.49 13.40 14.67
CA ILE A 128 -13.54 14.16 13.89
C ILE A 128 -13.93 14.21 12.42
N VAL A 129 -13.35 15.18 11.74
CA VAL A 129 -13.23 15.22 10.28
C VAL A 129 -11.76 15.03 9.91
N LEU A 130 -11.46 13.92 9.22
CA LEU A 130 -10.14 13.65 8.66
C LEU A 130 -10.11 14.02 7.17
N GLU A 131 -9.20 14.94 6.80
CA GLU A 131 -9.06 15.41 5.43
C GLU A 131 -7.62 15.35 4.93
N ARG A 132 -7.46 15.21 3.61
CA ARG A 132 -6.16 15.33 2.97
C ARG A 132 -5.77 16.80 2.87
N SER A 133 -4.58 17.14 3.31
CA SER A 133 -4.00 18.47 3.12
C SER A 133 -3.11 18.53 1.87
N TYR A 134 -3.12 19.68 1.20
CA TYR A 134 -2.25 20.01 0.08
C TYR A 134 -1.33 21.15 0.53
N GLU A 135 -0.02 21.03 0.27
CA GLU A 135 0.91 22.13 0.54
C GLU A 135 0.46 23.38 -0.20
N THR A 136 0.19 24.45 0.54
CA THR A 136 -0.03 25.80 0.01
C THR A 136 1.14 26.69 0.40
N GLU A 137 1.37 27.79 -0.34
CA GLU A 137 2.44 28.75 0.00
C GLU A 137 2.33 29.30 1.43
N ALA A 138 1.12 29.34 2.01
CA ALA A 138 0.87 29.76 3.39
C ALA A 138 1.37 28.76 4.45
N THR A 139 1.52 27.47 4.11
CA THR A 139 2.06 26.45 5.04
C THR A 139 3.59 26.47 5.18
N ARG A 140 4.31 27.26 4.36
CA ARG A 140 5.79 27.34 4.40
C ARG A 140 6.38 28.25 5.49
N SER A 141 5.60 29.18 6.04
CA SER A 141 6.06 30.13 7.06
C SER A 141 5.91 29.60 8.50
N TYR A 142 5.39 28.39 8.65
CA TYR A 142 5.01 27.79 9.92
C TYR A 142 6.00 26.68 10.31
N TYR A 143 6.60 26.77 11.51
CA TYR A 143 7.49 25.75 12.08
C TYR A 143 6.76 24.98 13.18
N PRO A 144 5.88 24.02 12.85
CA PRO A 144 5.22 23.20 13.86
C PRO A 144 6.24 22.40 14.66
N ARG A 145 5.91 22.09 15.91
CA ARG A 145 6.58 21.00 16.61
C ARG A 145 6.15 19.70 15.95
N THR A 146 7.11 18.97 15.39
CA THR A 146 6.85 17.66 14.77
C THR A 146 7.41 16.53 15.63
N VAL A 147 6.57 15.54 15.93
CA VAL A 147 6.94 14.34 16.67
C VAL A 147 6.70 13.09 15.81
N PRO A 148 7.75 12.30 15.52
CA PRO A 148 7.61 11.07 14.76
C PRO A 148 7.25 9.89 15.66
N LEU A 149 6.17 9.18 15.33
CA LEU A 149 5.87 7.85 15.86
C LEU A 149 6.34 6.78 14.87
N LYS A 150 7.04 5.75 15.37
CA LYS A 150 7.47 4.64 14.52
C LYS A 150 6.34 3.62 14.41
N VAL A 151 6.01 3.25 13.18
CA VAL A 151 5.02 2.20 12.92
C VAL A 151 5.73 0.86 12.90
N THR A 152 5.79 0.20 14.06
CA THR A 152 6.32 -1.16 14.22
C THR A 152 5.20 -2.11 14.69
N ASN A 153 5.54 -3.35 15.02
CA ASN A 153 4.61 -4.25 15.69
C ASN A 153 4.35 -3.85 17.15
N ASP A 154 5.28 -3.11 17.75
CA ASP A 154 5.11 -2.53 19.07
C ASP A 154 4.32 -1.22 18.98
N LYS A 155 3.46 -0.99 19.97
CA LYS A 155 2.64 0.23 20.03
C LYS A 155 3.51 1.42 20.44
N ASP A 156 3.64 2.40 19.56
CA ASP A 156 4.25 3.69 19.88
C ASP A 156 3.16 4.74 20.09
N LYS A 157 3.35 5.64 21.07
CA LYS A 157 2.30 6.57 21.52
C LYS A 157 2.80 7.98 21.76
N TYR A 158 1.96 8.96 21.46
CA TYR A 158 2.22 10.35 21.77
C TYR A 158 0.96 11.12 22.17
N THR A 159 1.05 11.87 23.26
CA THR A 159 0.01 12.81 23.72
C THR A 159 0.36 14.21 23.25
N VAL A 160 -0.54 14.82 22.49
CA VAL A 160 -0.47 16.23 22.13
C VAL A 160 -1.25 17.03 23.17
N TYR A 161 -0.54 17.88 23.91
CA TYR A 161 -1.14 18.85 24.82
C TYR A 161 -1.29 20.17 24.07
N GLY A 162 -2.50 20.45 23.58
CA GLY A 162 -2.79 21.65 22.82
C GLY A 162 -4.20 21.60 22.24
N ASN A 163 -4.76 22.78 21.94
CA ASN A 163 -6.08 22.92 21.36
C ASN A 163 -5.99 23.06 19.84
N GLY A 164 -7.00 22.56 19.13
CA GLY A 164 -7.16 22.74 17.69
C GLY A 164 -6.74 21.55 16.84
N ASP A 165 -6.63 21.82 15.55
CA ASP A 165 -6.40 20.82 14.50
C ASP A 165 -4.99 20.23 14.56
N ILE A 166 -4.89 18.94 14.28
CA ILE A 166 -3.61 18.24 14.22
C ILE A 166 -3.27 17.94 12.76
N GLU A 167 -2.09 18.37 12.31
CA GLU A 167 -1.55 17.95 11.02
C GLU A 167 -0.72 16.68 11.22
N THR A 168 -0.87 15.73 10.32
CA THR A 168 -0.10 14.48 10.33
C THR A 168 0.48 14.20 8.95
N SER A 169 1.65 13.57 8.88
CA SER A 169 2.22 13.10 7.62
C SER A 169 2.81 11.70 7.74
N ILE A 170 2.88 10.98 6.63
CA ILE A 170 3.33 9.59 6.60
C ILE A 170 4.60 9.47 5.77
N GLU A 171 5.71 9.09 6.41
CA GLU A 171 6.93 8.70 5.71
C GLU A 171 7.02 7.18 5.64
N LEU A 172 6.72 6.62 4.47
CA LEU A 172 6.85 5.18 4.23
C LEU A 172 8.32 4.76 4.21
N ALA A 173 8.60 3.53 4.67
CA ALA A 173 9.89 2.87 4.52
C ALA A 173 9.77 1.66 3.56
N PRO A 174 9.66 1.87 2.22
CA PRO A 174 9.44 0.79 1.25
C PRO A 174 10.36 -0.42 1.36
N GLN A 175 11.60 -0.20 1.77
CA GLN A 175 12.64 -1.22 1.91
C GLN A 175 12.31 -2.27 2.99
N THR A 176 11.35 -1.99 3.87
CA THR A 176 10.96 -2.88 4.96
C THR A 176 9.76 -3.76 4.61
N TYR A 177 9.11 -3.51 3.47
CA TYR A 177 7.93 -4.27 3.07
C TYR A 177 8.33 -5.55 2.35
N LYS A 178 7.69 -6.66 2.70
CA LYS A 178 7.91 -7.94 2.02
C LYS A 178 7.44 -7.91 0.56
N ASN A 179 6.54 -6.99 0.19
CA ASN A 179 5.91 -6.84 -1.14
C ASN A 179 5.32 -5.41 -1.32
N ALA A 180 4.59 -5.16 -2.41
CA ALA A 180 4.02 -3.85 -2.76
C ALA A 180 2.95 -3.26 -1.80
N GLY A 181 2.27 -4.08 -1.01
CA GLY A 181 1.14 -3.65 -0.18
C GLY A 181 1.51 -3.45 1.29
N TRP A 182 1.03 -2.36 1.89
CA TRP A 182 1.27 -2.00 3.29
C TRP A 182 -0.01 -1.51 3.97
N ALA A 183 -0.10 -1.68 5.29
CA ALA A 183 -1.21 -1.20 6.11
C ALA A 183 -0.79 -1.03 7.58
N PHE A 184 -1.33 -0.01 8.24
CA PHE A 184 -1.19 0.22 9.67
C PHE A 184 -2.38 0.99 10.25
N PHE A 185 -2.55 0.87 11.56
CA PHE A 185 -3.58 1.56 12.30
C PHE A 185 -3.02 2.78 13.00
N VAL A 186 -3.84 3.82 13.04
CA VAL A 186 -3.69 4.96 13.93
C VAL A 186 -4.95 5.00 14.78
N SER A 187 -4.78 4.82 16.09
CA SER A 187 -5.82 5.02 17.07
C SER A 187 -5.57 6.34 17.77
N CYS A 188 -6.60 7.18 17.88
CA CYS A 188 -6.52 8.42 18.63
C CYS A 188 -7.55 8.39 19.76
N GLU A 189 -7.09 8.35 21.01
CA GLU A 189 -7.95 8.62 22.16
C GLU A 189 -8.08 10.13 22.31
N MET A 190 -9.31 10.63 22.16
CA MET A 190 -9.69 12.00 22.44
C MET A 190 -10.22 12.07 23.87
N ARG A 191 -9.77 13.05 24.64
CA ARG A 191 -10.34 13.34 25.96
C ARG A 191 -10.99 14.71 25.96
N GLU A 192 -12.22 14.74 26.44
CA GLU A 192 -13.00 15.95 26.61
C GLU A 192 -13.77 15.88 27.92
N ASN A 193 -13.58 16.84 28.83
CA ASN A 193 -14.38 16.96 30.06
C ASN A 193 -14.53 15.67 30.89
N GLY A 194 -13.56 14.74 30.80
CA GLY A 194 -13.57 13.42 31.46
C GLY A 194 -14.18 12.28 30.63
N ASN A 195 -14.84 12.57 29.51
CA ASN A 195 -15.28 11.58 28.53
C ASN A 195 -14.12 11.19 27.61
N LYS A 196 -14.12 9.93 27.19
CA LYS A 196 -13.11 9.36 26.31
C LYS A 196 -13.76 8.82 25.07
N GLU A 197 -13.31 9.28 23.91
CA GLU A 197 -13.68 8.74 22.62
C GLU A 197 -12.44 8.23 21.90
N THR A 198 -12.59 7.21 21.06
CA THR A 198 -11.46 6.65 20.32
C THR A 198 -11.80 6.59 18.85
N VAL A 199 -11.03 7.32 18.06
CA VAL A 199 -11.09 7.29 16.60
C VAL A 199 -10.06 6.29 16.10
N ASN A 200 -10.48 5.39 15.22
CA ASN A 200 -9.56 4.44 14.59
C ASN A 200 -9.48 4.71 13.09
N VAL A 201 -8.27 4.83 12.57
CA VAL A 201 -8.01 5.07 11.15
C VAL A 201 -7.12 3.96 10.60
N LEU A 202 -7.57 3.32 9.52
CA LEU A 202 -6.73 2.43 8.73
C LEU A 202 -6.02 3.25 7.65
N PHE A 203 -4.69 3.30 7.72
CA PHE A 203 -3.87 3.75 6.60
C PHE A 203 -3.38 2.54 5.84
N CYS A 204 -3.65 2.49 4.54
CA CYS A 204 -3.23 1.39 3.70
C CYS A 204 -2.86 1.88 2.30
N GLY A 205 -2.04 1.09 1.60
CA GLY A 205 -1.67 1.43 0.25
C GLY A 205 -0.92 0.36 -0.51
N VAL A 206 -0.73 0.67 -1.79
CA VAL A 206 0.06 -0.14 -2.72
C VAL A 206 1.08 0.75 -3.42
N GLY A 207 2.34 0.34 -3.34
CA GLY A 207 3.48 1.02 -3.96
C GLY A 207 4.26 1.93 -3.02
N TYR A 208 5.29 2.57 -3.59
CA TYR A 208 6.45 3.07 -2.85
C TYR A 208 6.71 4.58 -3.03
N ARG A 209 6.02 5.23 -3.97
CA ARG A 209 6.44 6.53 -4.52
C ARG A 209 5.39 7.64 -4.35
N MET A 210 4.89 7.84 -3.12
CA MET A 210 4.23 9.10 -2.76
C MET A 210 5.07 9.87 -1.75
N ILE A 211 5.34 11.14 -2.04
CA ILE A 211 6.06 12.04 -1.15
C ILE A 211 5.10 12.42 -0.01
N ALA A 212 5.36 11.88 1.18
CA ALA A 212 4.83 12.28 2.49
C ALA A 212 3.39 12.86 2.47
N PRO A 213 2.35 12.03 2.24
CA PRO A 213 0.99 12.51 2.26
C PRO A 213 0.64 13.11 3.62
N ARG A 214 -0.11 14.22 3.59
CA ARG A 214 -0.48 15.00 4.77
C ARG A 214 -1.97 14.96 5.00
N PHE A 215 -2.35 14.95 6.27
CA PHE A 215 -3.74 14.89 6.71
C PHE A 215 -3.97 15.84 7.86
N VAL A 216 -5.13 16.47 7.89
CA VAL A 216 -5.57 17.31 9.01
C VAL A 216 -6.70 16.60 9.74
N TRP A 217 -6.58 16.55 11.05
CA TRP A 217 -7.54 15.98 11.98
C TRP A 217 -8.25 17.15 12.66
N HIS A 218 -9.50 17.37 12.28
CA HIS A 218 -10.36 18.39 12.87
C HIS A 218 -11.23 17.75 13.93
N ALA A 219 -11.13 18.20 15.18
CA ALA A 219 -12.11 17.82 16.20
C ALA A 219 -13.38 18.66 16.04
N ASP A 220 -14.54 18.07 16.29
CA ASP A 220 -15.79 18.84 16.39
C ASP A 220 -15.76 19.84 17.56
N GLN A 221 -14.89 19.63 18.55
CA GLN A 221 -14.77 20.45 19.77
C GLN A 221 -13.36 21.05 19.94
N PRO A 222 -13.24 22.31 20.41
CA PRO A 222 -11.98 23.06 20.42
C PRO A 222 -10.97 22.63 21.50
N ASP A 223 -11.41 22.04 22.62
CA ASP A 223 -10.58 21.70 23.79
C ASP A 223 -10.26 20.19 23.86
N THR A 224 -9.85 19.61 22.73
CA THR A 224 -9.57 18.17 22.60
C THR A 224 -8.11 17.85 22.92
N GLU A 225 -7.85 16.97 23.88
CA GLU A 225 -6.54 16.33 24.05
C GLU A 225 -6.41 15.12 23.11
N TRP A 226 -5.33 15.06 22.31
CA TRP A 226 -5.12 13.99 21.33
C TRP A 226 -4.07 12.99 21.80
N ASN A 227 -4.44 11.72 21.92
CA ASN A 227 -3.53 10.63 22.27
C ASN A 227 -3.40 9.66 21.11
N PHE A 228 -2.37 9.85 20.28
CA PHE A 228 -2.10 8.99 19.13
C PHE A 228 -1.36 7.73 19.54
N GLU A 229 -1.79 6.60 19.01
CA GLU A 229 -1.14 5.30 19.05
C GLU A 229 -1.04 4.77 17.63
N VAL A 230 0.14 4.24 17.25
CA VAL A 230 0.32 3.59 15.95
C VAL A 230 0.70 2.13 16.11
N ALA A 231 0.17 1.28 15.22
CA ALA A 231 0.50 -0.14 15.18
C ALA A 231 0.47 -0.68 13.75
N SER A 232 1.49 -1.46 13.37
CA SER A 232 1.53 -2.19 12.11
C SER A 232 0.45 -3.27 12.06
N SER A 233 -0.20 -3.43 10.89
CA SER A 233 -1.07 -4.57 10.58
C SER A 233 -0.34 -5.66 9.78
N CYS A 234 0.93 -5.46 9.46
CA CYS A 234 1.70 -6.38 8.61
C CYS A 234 2.39 -7.46 9.45
N ASP A 235 2.31 -8.71 8.98
CA ASP A 235 3.13 -9.83 9.47
C ASP A 235 4.60 -9.62 9.07
N SER A 236 5.30 -8.68 9.71
CA SER A 236 6.75 -8.53 9.57
C SER A 236 7.43 -8.93 10.87
N SER A 237 8.62 -9.51 10.78
CA SER A 237 9.50 -9.79 11.94
C SER A 237 10.20 -8.52 12.46
N ASP A 238 9.56 -7.36 12.27
CA ASP A 238 9.97 -5.95 12.45
C ASP A 238 10.97 -5.41 11.41
N PRO A 239 10.59 -4.40 10.60
CA PRO A 239 11.22 -3.08 10.76
C PRO A 239 10.27 -1.91 10.41
N ASN A 240 10.07 -0.96 11.33
CA ASN A 240 9.52 0.40 11.13
C ASN A 240 8.97 0.67 9.72
N ILE A 241 7.71 0.31 9.47
CA ILE A 241 7.11 0.35 8.12
C ILE A 241 6.77 1.77 7.68
N ALA A 242 6.58 2.68 8.62
CA ALA A 242 6.36 4.08 8.34
C ALA A 242 6.72 4.91 9.56
N LYS A 243 7.04 6.18 9.37
CA LYS A 243 6.92 7.17 10.44
C LYS A 243 5.62 7.93 10.27
N PHE A 244 4.87 8.01 11.36
CA PHE A 244 3.70 8.86 11.47
C PHE A 244 4.11 10.13 12.20
N ASN A 245 4.30 11.21 11.44
CA ASN A 245 4.72 12.49 11.97
C ASN A 245 3.49 13.28 12.41
N ILE A 246 3.47 13.72 13.66
CA ILE A 246 2.41 14.55 14.24
C ILE A 246 2.94 15.97 14.39
N SER A 247 2.28 16.95 13.78
CA SER A 247 2.64 18.36 13.75
C SER A 247 1.56 19.20 14.43
N TYR A 248 1.95 20.01 15.42
CA TYR A 248 1.04 20.81 16.23
C TYR A 248 1.73 22.07 16.81
N GLN A 249 0.94 22.99 17.38
CA GLN A 249 1.40 24.24 18.02
C GLN A 249 1.80 24.04 19.48
#